data_AF-A0A0P9CXX2-F1
#
_entry.id   AF-A0A0P9CXX2-F1
#
_cell.length_a   1.000
_cell.length_b   1.000
_cell.length_c   1.000
_cell.angle_alpha   90.00
_cell.angle_beta   90.00
_cell.angle_gamma   90.00
#
_symmetry.space_group_name_H-M   'P 1'
#
loop_
_entity.id
_entity.type
_entity.pdbx_description
1 polymer ?
#
loop_
_entity_poly.entity_id
_entity_poly.type
_entity_poly.pdbx_seq_one_letter_code
_entity_poly.pdbx_strand_id
1 'polypeptide(L)'
;VNLQPEEALRYAALTTEWKWFVARNRGMLARGGDFFGELIRRSGSDSAARQALRAHHQARMIALNAEAKLGEVARLLAQHRQDKVLVFSEYTALVDTISRSLALPSITYRTAPDERKRTLQAFRSGAYSKLVAGRVLNEGVDVPDANIAIVVSGNSTAREHIQRLGRVIRPKKTEAVLDRRVTRYTSEVSAARKRRQKSDSKAKAA
;
A
#
# COMPACT_ATOMS: atom_id res chain seq x y z
N VAL A 1 -9.19 -4.52 8.49
CA VAL A 1 -10.51 -4.48 7.80
C VAL A 1 -10.83 -5.83 7.20
N ASN A 2 -12.12 -6.17 7.06
CA ASN A 2 -12.58 -7.40 6.43
C ASN A 2 -13.06 -7.09 5.01
N LEU A 3 -12.96 -8.07 4.11
CA LEU A 3 -13.61 -8.00 2.80
C LEU A 3 -15.12 -8.12 2.98
N GLN A 4 -15.88 -7.47 2.09
CA GLN A 4 -17.31 -7.75 1.99
C GLN A 4 -17.54 -9.20 1.53
N PRO A 5 -18.69 -9.83 1.84
CA PRO A 5 -18.95 -11.23 1.48
C PRO A 5 -18.77 -11.53 -0.02
N GLU A 6 -19.24 -10.63 -0.89
CA GLU A 6 -19.10 -10.75 -2.34
C GLU A 6 -17.63 -10.64 -2.80
N GLU A 7 -16.88 -9.70 -2.23
CA GLU A 7 -15.45 -9.54 -2.49
C GLU A 7 -14.66 -10.76 -2.00
N ALA A 8 -15.03 -11.33 -0.85
CA ALA A 8 -14.40 -12.52 -0.29
C ALA A 8 -14.60 -13.74 -1.21
N LEU A 9 -15.80 -13.91 -1.76
CA LEU A 9 -16.11 -14.96 -2.74
C LEU A 9 -15.30 -14.78 -4.04
N ARG A 10 -15.29 -13.57 -4.61
CA ARG A 10 -14.48 -13.25 -5.80
C ARG A 10 -12.99 -13.47 -5.55
N TYR A 11 -12.48 -13.00 -4.40
CA TYR A 11 -11.10 -13.21 -3.99
C TYR A 11 -10.75 -14.70 -3.89
N ALA A 12 -11.63 -15.51 -3.28
CA ALA A 12 -11.43 -16.94 -3.15
C ALA A 12 -11.40 -17.65 -4.52
N ALA A 13 -12.31 -17.30 -5.43
CA ALA A 13 -12.34 -17.84 -6.79
C ALA A 13 -11.04 -17.52 -7.56
N LEU A 14 -10.66 -16.24 -7.63
CA LEU A 14 -9.46 -15.79 -8.34
C LEU A 14 -8.17 -16.36 -7.73
N THR A 15 -8.12 -16.46 -6.40
CA THR A 15 -6.98 -17.07 -5.69
C THR A 15 -6.89 -18.56 -5.95
N THR A 16 -8.03 -19.25 -6.07
CA THR A 16 -8.09 -20.68 -6.38
C THR A 16 -7.61 -20.96 -7.79
N GLU A 17 -8.08 -20.18 -8.77
CA GLU A 17 -7.62 -20.24 -10.16
C GLU A 17 -6.09 -20.04 -10.27
N TRP A 18 -5.57 -19.00 -9.63
CA TRP A 18 -4.13 -18.74 -9.55
C TRP A 18 -3.37 -19.92 -8.94
N LYS A 19 -3.80 -20.41 -7.78
CA LYS A 19 -3.11 -21.51 -7.07
C LYS A 19 -3.11 -22.79 -7.89
N TRP A 20 -4.21 -23.13 -8.56
CA TRP A 20 -4.30 -24.31 -9.42
C TRP A 20 -3.35 -24.21 -10.61
N PHE A 21 -3.31 -23.06 -11.28
CA PHE A 21 -2.39 -22.84 -12.39
C PHE A 21 -0.94 -23.00 -11.93
N VAL A 22 -0.56 -22.37 -10.81
CA VAL A 22 0.80 -22.46 -10.25
C VAL A 22 1.14 -23.89 -9.85
N ALA A 23 0.23 -24.61 -9.18
CA ALA A 23 0.46 -25.98 -8.76
C ALA A 23 0.71 -26.92 -9.94
N ARG A 24 -0.11 -26.82 -10.99
CA ARG A 24 0.00 -27.64 -12.20
C ARG A 24 1.26 -27.34 -13.02
N ASN A 25 1.74 -26.10 -12.97
CA ASN A 25 2.85 -25.63 -13.80
C ASN A 25 4.14 -25.37 -13.01
N ARG A 26 4.22 -25.79 -11.74
CA ARG A 26 5.31 -25.43 -10.82
C ARG A 26 6.68 -25.84 -11.34
N GLY A 27 6.82 -27.06 -11.87
CA GLY A 27 8.10 -27.56 -12.40
C GLY A 27 8.56 -26.79 -13.63
N MET A 28 7.63 -26.41 -14.50
CA MET A 28 7.92 -25.62 -15.70
C MET A 28 8.28 -24.17 -15.35
N LEU A 29 7.55 -23.54 -14.44
CA LEU A 29 7.77 -22.16 -14.02
C LEU A 29 9.02 -21.99 -13.14
N ALA A 30 9.48 -23.07 -12.49
CA ALA A 30 10.71 -23.03 -11.68
C ALA A 30 12.00 -23.19 -12.49
N ARG A 31 11.93 -23.49 -13.80
CA ARG A 31 13.11 -23.61 -14.67
C ARG A 31 13.71 -22.22 -14.91
N GLY A 32 14.81 -21.91 -14.21
CA GLY A 32 15.56 -20.67 -14.39
C GLY A 32 15.56 -19.71 -13.20
N GLY A 33 14.91 -20.05 -12.08
CA GLY A 33 14.97 -19.26 -10.84
C GLY A 33 14.07 -18.02 -10.80
N ASP A 34 13.69 -17.45 -11.95
CA ASP A 34 12.69 -16.38 -12.05
C ASP A 34 11.31 -16.91 -12.45
N PHE A 35 10.59 -17.39 -11.45
CA PHE A 35 9.22 -17.89 -11.59
C PHE A 35 8.26 -16.88 -12.24
N PHE A 36 8.37 -15.60 -11.86
CA PHE A 36 7.42 -14.58 -12.32
C PHE A 36 7.77 -14.09 -13.72
N GLY A 37 9.05 -13.93 -14.03
CA GLY A 37 9.50 -13.60 -15.39
C GLY A 37 9.06 -14.65 -16.41
N GLU A 38 9.19 -15.94 -16.08
CA GLU A 38 8.77 -17.02 -16.98
C GLU A 38 7.23 -17.03 -17.18
N LEU A 39 6.46 -16.79 -16.11
CA LEU A 39 5.01 -16.66 -16.21
C LEU A 39 4.60 -15.52 -17.16
N ILE A 40 5.23 -14.34 -17.02
CA ILE A 40 4.95 -13.18 -17.85
C ILE A 40 5.28 -13.49 -19.32
N ARG A 41 6.44 -14.10 -19.58
CA ARG A 41 6.86 -14.50 -20.93
C ARG A 41 5.82 -15.42 -21.57
N ARG A 42 5.39 -16.47 -20.86
CA ARG A 42 4.39 -17.42 -21.36
C ARG A 42 3.01 -16.80 -21.54
N SER A 43 2.66 -15.78 -20.76
CA SER A 43 1.41 -15.05 -20.97
C SER A 43 1.31 -14.41 -22.38
N GLY A 44 2.42 -14.22 -23.10
CA GLY A 44 2.37 -13.83 -24.52
C GLY A 44 1.66 -14.87 -25.40
N SER A 45 1.87 -16.16 -25.17
CA SER A 45 1.41 -17.25 -26.05
C SER A 45 0.36 -18.17 -25.42
N ASP A 46 0.35 -18.32 -24.11
CA ASP A 46 -0.52 -19.23 -23.36
C ASP A 46 -1.69 -18.47 -22.73
N SER A 47 -2.92 -18.78 -23.16
CA SER A 47 -4.14 -18.16 -22.65
C SER A 47 -4.40 -18.49 -21.18
N ALA A 48 -4.07 -19.69 -20.71
CA ALA A 48 -4.21 -20.08 -19.32
C ALA A 48 -3.20 -19.34 -18.43
N ALA A 49 -1.97 -19.12 -18.92
CA ALA A 49 -0.99 -18.30 -18.23
C ALA A 49 -1.44 -16.82 -18.11
N ARG A 50 -2.03 -16.27 -19.18
CA ARG A 50 -2.65 -14.92 -19.12
C ARG A 50 -3.77 -14.87 -18.10
N GLN A 51 -4.65 -15.85 -18.11
CA GLN A 51 -5.81 -15.89 -17.23
C GLN A 51 -5.36 -15.95 -15.77
N ALA A 52 -4.41 -16.84 -15.45
CA ALA A 52 -3.83 -16.95 -14.11
C ALA A 52 -3.16 -15.65 -13.65
N LEU A 53 -2.41 -14.98 -14.53
CA LEU A 53 -1.78 -13.69 -14.23
C LEU A 53 -2.82 -12.60 -13.96
N ARG A 54 -3.90 -12.55 -14.75
CA ARG A 54 -5.04 -11.64 -14.54
C ARG A 54 -5.76 -11.93 -13.22
N ALA A 55 -6.04 -13.21 -12.94
CA ALA A 55 -6.66 -13.63 -11.70
C ALA A 55 -5.82 -13.24 -10.48
N HIS A 56 -4.50 -13.43 -10.56
CA HIS A 56 -3.56 -12.97 -9.54
C HIS A 56 -3.62 -11.45 -9.33
N HIS A 57 -3.62 -10.68 -10.43
CA HIS A 57 -3.72 -9.22 -10.37
C HIS A 57 -5.06 -8.77 -9.76
N GLN A 58 -6.19 -9.32 -10.21
CA GLN A 58 -7.51 -8.99 -9.69
C GLN A 58 -7.67 -9.38 -8.21
N ALA A 59 -7.20 -10.56 -7.82
CA ALA A 59 -7.20 -10.97 -6.42
C ALA A 59 -6.38 -10.00 -5.56
N ARG A 60 -5.24 -9.49 -6.07
CA ARG A 60 -4.48 -8.44 -5.39
C ARG A 60 -5.28 -7.15 -5.28
N MET A 61 -5.96 -6.70 -6.34
CA MET A 61 -6.78 -5.50 -6.29
C MET A 61 -7.93 -5.60 -5.28
N ILE A 62 -8.57 -6.76 -5.16
CA ILE A 62 -9.59 -7.01 -4.13
C ILE A 62 -8.95 -7.02 -2.74
N ALA A 63 -7.80 -7.67 -2.57
CA ALA A 63 -7.09 -7.71 -1.29
C ALA A 63 -6.70 -6.31 -0.78
N LEU A 64 -6.48 -5.35 -1.69
CA LEU A 64 -6.26 -3.95 -1.34
C LEU A 64 -7.47 -3.31 -0.66
N ASN A 65 -8.68 -3.87 -0.80
CA ASN A 65 -9.92 -3.49 -0.09
C ASN A 65 -10.04 -1.98 0.13
N ALA A 66 -10.11 -1.24 -0.97
CA ALA A 66 -10.02 0.21 -0.95
C ALA A 66 -11.18 0.85 -0.16
N GLU A 67 -12.37 0.27 -0.23
CA GLU A 67 -13.58 0.81 0.40
C GLU A 67 -13.55 0.67 1.93
N ALA A 68 -13.25 -0.52 2.47
CA ALA A 68 -13.15 -0.67 3.92
C ALA A 68 -11.97 0.15 4.49
N LYS A 69 -10.86 0.26 3.75
CA LYS A 69 -9.72 1.09 4.16
C LYS A 69 -10.05 2.58 4.09
N LEU A 70 -10.84 3.01 3.11
CA LEU A 70 -11.30 4.39 3.01
C LEU A 70 -12.11 4.81 4.24
N GLY A 71 -13.08 3.98 4.66
CA GLY A 71 -13.87 4.25 5.86
C GLY A 71 -13.01 4.39 7.12
N GLU A 72 -11.99 3.55 7.26
CA GLU A 72 -11.07 3.59 8.39
C GLU A 72 -10.12 4.81 8.33
N VAL A 73 -9.62 5.16 7.14
CA VAL A 73 -8.83 6.39 6.95
C VAL A 73 -9.66 7.62 7.30
N ALA A 74 -10.92 7.69 6.83
CA ALA A 74 -11.83 8.78 7.17
C ALA A 74 -12.06 8.88 8.68
N ARG A 75 -12.26 7.74 9.36
CA ARG A 75 -12.41 7.67 10.82
C ARG A 75 -11.18 8.23 11.54
N LEU A 76 -9.97 7.83 11.13
CA LEU A 76 -8.72 8.33 11.74
C LEU A 76 -8.49 9.82 11.48
N LEU A 77 -8.76 10.29 10.26
CA LEU A 77 -8.68 11.72 9.94
C LEU A 77 -9.68 12.55 10.75
N ALA A 78 -10.85 11.99 11.06
CA ALA A 78 -11.82 12.63 11.93
C ALA A 78 -11.39 12.64 13.41
N GLN A 79 -10.60 11.67 13.87
CA GLN A 79 -9.98 11.71 15.21
C GLN A 79 -8.87 12.76 15.30
N HIS A 80 -8.17 12.99 14.19
CA HIS A 80 -7.02 13.89 14.07
C HIS A 80 -7.35 15.19 13.30
N ARG A 81 -8.51 15.81 13.59
CA ARG A 81 -8.96 17.01 12.84
C ARG A 81 -7.98 18.18 12.94
N GLN A 82 -7.36 18.36 14.11
CA GLN A 82 -6.46 19.48 14.41
C GLN A 82 -5.00 19.18 14.04
N ASP A 83 -4.69 17.93 13.68
CA ASP A 83 -3.33 17.51 13.38
C ASP A 83 -3.01 17.68 11.88
N LYS A 84 -1.71 17.83 11.59
CA LYS A 84 -1.16 17.62 10.26
C LYS A 84 -0.97 16.12 10.03
N VAL A 85 -1.74 15.56 9.10
CA VAL A 85 -1.75 14.11 8.84
C VAL A 85 -1.22 13.80 7.44
N LEU A 86 -0.27 12.87 7.37
CA LEU A 86 0.22 12.29 6.13
C LEU A 86 -0.32 10.88 5.97
N VAL A 87 -1.16 10.66 4.96
CA VAL A 87 -1.68 9.33 4.61
C VAL A 87 -0.79 8.73 3.52
N PHE A 88 -0.21 7.58 3.77
CA PHE A 88 0.70 6.90 2.85
C PHE A 88 0.15 5.56 2.37
N SER A 89 0.32 5.28 1.07
CA SER A 89 0.06 3.98 0.47
C SER A 89 1.08 3.68 -0.62
N GLU A 90 1.58 2.45 -0.69
CA GLU A 90 2.45 2.02 -1.81
C GLU A 90 1.66 1.85 -3.12
N TYR A 91 0.34 1.80 -3.05
CA TYR A 91 -0.55 1.59 -4.19
C TYR A 91 -1.16 2.91 -4.65
N THR A 92 -0.74 3.39 -5.82
CA THR A 92 -1.25 4.64 -6.43
C THR A 92 -2.77 4.63 -6.58
N ALA A 93 -3.37 3.50 -6.98
CA ALA A 93 -4.83 3.39 -7.08
C ALA A 93 -5.54 3.71 -5.76
N LEU A 94 -4.96 3.33 -4.61
CA LEU A 94 -5.52 3.65 -3.30
C LEU A 94 -5.32 5.11 -2.93
N VAL A 95 -4.17 5.69 -3.29
CA VAL A 95 -3.91 7.14 -3.14
C VAL A 95 -4.96 7.94 -3.89
N ASP A 96 -5.22 7.59 -5.16
CA ASP A 96 -6.24 8.26 -5.98
C ASP A 96 -7.63 8.10 -5.37
N THR A 97 -7.97 6.88 -4.90
CA THR A 97 -9.28 6.58 -4.30
C THR A 97 -9.51 7.42 -3.05
N ILE A 98 -8.54 7.48 -2.14
CA ILE A 98 -8.62 8.29 -0.92
C ILE A 98 -8.69 9.77 -1.25
N SER A 99 -7.83 10.24 -2.15
CA SER A 99 -7.77 11.64 -2.59
C SER A 99 -9.11 12.11 -3.16
N ARG A 100 -9.70 11.36 -4.08
CA ARG A 100 -11.00 11.69 -4.68
C ARG A 100 -12.15 11.61 -3.69
N SER A 101 -12.19 10.55 -2.89
CA SER A 101 -13.33 10.31 -2.00
C SER A 101 -13.36 11.23 -0.78
N LEU A 102 -12.18 11.66 -0.30
CA LEU A 102 -12.06 12.55 0.86
C LEU A 102 -11.68 13.99 0.49
N ALA A 103 -11.64 14.31 -0.81
CA ALA A 103 -11.21 15.61 -1.34
C ALA A 103 -9.86 16.10 -0.78
N LEU A 104 -8.89 15.18 -0.66
CA LEU A 104 -7.57 15.47 -0.12
C LEU A 104 -6.56 15.68 -1.25
N PRO A 105 -5.62 16.63 -1.12
CA PRO A 105 -4.52 16.75 -2.07
C PRO A 105 -3.70 15.46 -2.06
N SER A 106 -3.18 15.08 -3.24
CA SER A 106 -2.36 13.88 -3.36
C SER A 106 -1.12 14.06 -4.20
N ILE A 107 -0.10 13.27 -3.86
CA ILE A 107 1.17 13.25 -4.57
C ILE A 107 1.49 11.82 -4.98
N THR A 108 1.67 11.61 -6.28
CA THR A 108 2.02 10.33 -6.89
C THR A 108 3.20 10.51 -7.85
N TYR A 109 3.67 9.42 -8.46
CA TYR A 109 4.69 9.50 -9.51
C TYR A 109 4.19 10.27 -10.76
N ARG A 110 2.87 10.40 -10.94
CA ARG A 110 2.25 11.14 -12.04
C ARG A 110 2.13 12.64 -11.76
N THR A 111 2.30 13.07 -10.50
CA THR A 111 2.22 14.49 -10.12
C THR A 111 3.44 15.23 -10.68
N ALA A 112 3.18 16.28 -11.48
CA ALA A 112 4.22 17.08 -12.10
C ALA A 112 5.15 17.72 -11.06
N PRO A 113 6.43 17.98 -11.38
CA PRO A 113 7.37 18.55 -10.41
C PRO A 113 6.89 19.85 -9.76
N ASP A 114 6.33 20.77 -10.55
CA ASP A 114 5.84 22.06 -10.06
C ASP A 114 4.61 21.91 -9.15
N GLU A 115 3.66 21.06 -9.55
CA GLU A 115 2.47 20.74 -8.76
C GLU A 115 2.88 20.09 -7.43
N ARG A 116 3.82 19.15 -7.47
CA ARG A 116 4.37 18.50 -6.28
C ARG A 116 4.99 19.52 -5.33
N LYS A 117 5.81 20.44 -5.85
CA LYS A 117 6.45 21.49 -5.04
C LYS A 117 5.40 22.39 -4.37
N ARG A 118 4.39 22.84 -5.12
CA ARG A 118 3.29 23.66 -4.59
C ARG A 118 2.49 22.92 -3.51
N THR A 119 2.13 21.67 -3.75
CA THR A 119 1.36 20.85 -2.79
C THR A 119 2.15 20.60 -1.50
N LEU A 120 3.44 20.29 -1.61
CA LEU A 120 4.31 20.14 -0.43
C LEU A 120 4.49 21.45 0.32
N GLN A 121 4.61 22.59 -0.38
CA GLN A 121 4.72 23.90 0.25
C GLN A 121 3.43 24.27 1.01
N ALA A 122 2.26 24.01 0.42
CA ALA A 122 0.96 24.23 1.06
C ALA A 122 0.76 23.31 2.29
N PHE A 123 1.24 22.08 2.23
CA PHE A 123 1.24 21.18 3.40
C PHE A 123 2.22 21.67 4.49
N ARG A 124 3.42 22.13 4.10
CA ARG A 124 4.43 22.69 5.02
C ARG A 124 3.90 23.92 5.75
N SER A 125 3.31 24.87 5.03
CA SER A 125 2.73 26.09 5.64
C SER A 125 1.51 25.80 6.51
N GLY A 126 0.84 24.66 6.30
CA GLY A 126 -0.40 24.29 6.99
C GLY A 126 -1.66 24.76 6.28
N ALA A 127 -1.55 25.35 5.09
CA ALA A 127 -2.69 25.60 4.21
C ALA A 127 -3.45 24.29 3.90
N TYR A 128 -2.71 23.19 3.77
CA TYR A 128 -3.25 21.84 3.87
C TYR A 128 -2.78 21.18 5.16
N SER A 129 -3.72 20.68 5.95
CA SER A 129 -3.41 19.88 7.14
C SER A 129 -3.47 18.38 6.88
N LYS A 130 -3.87 17.94 5.67
CA LYS A 130 -3.96 16.54 5.29
C LYS A 130 -3.38 16.35 3.90
N LEU A 131 -2.57 15.33 3.71
CA LEU A 131 -1.94 15.00 2.44
C LEU A 131 -1.93 13.49 2.24
N VAL A 132 -2.28 13.03 1.02
CA VAL A 132 -2.17 11.62 0.65
C VAL A 132 -0.99 11.43 -0.29
N ALA A 133 -0.13 10.46 -0.03
CA ALA A 133 1.08 10.29 -0.81
C ALA A 133 1.34 8.83 -1.18
N GLY A 134 1.81 8.66 -2.42
CA GLY A 134 2.34 7.41 -2.94
C GLY A 134 3.84 7.26 -2.71
N ARG A 135 4.43 6.25 -3.36
CA ARG A 135 5.86 5.90 -3.30
C ARG A 135 6.83 7.02 -3.72
N VAL A 136 6.35 8.13 -4.27
CA VAL A 136 7.22 9.19 -4.83
C VAL A 136 7.94 10.04 -3.77
N LEU A 137 7.50 9.98 -2.51
CA LEU A 137 8.17 10.69 -1.41
C LEU A 137 9.47 10.02 -0.94
N ASN A 138 9.94 8.99 -1.64
CA ASN A 138 11.06 8.16 -1.19
C ASN A 138 12.44 8.61 -1.69
N GLU A 139 12.56 9.40 -2.76
CA GLU A 139 13.85 9.77 -3.36
C GLU A 139 13.96 11.28 -3.54
N GLY A 140 14.87 11.92 -2.79
CA GLY A 140 15.27 13.32 -2.99
C GLY A 140 14.24 14.40 -2.64
N VAL A 141 13.07 14.04 -2.11
CA VAL A 141 12.00 14.99 -1.75
C VAL A 141 11.96 15.19 -0.23
N ASP A 142 12.18 16.43 0.20
CA ASP A 142 11.97 16.84 1.60
C ASP A 142 10.47 16.89 1.90
N VAL A 143 9.98 15.91 2.64
CA VAL A 143 8.56 15.84 3.03
C VAL A 143 8.37 16.70 4.28
N PRO A 144 7.36 17.60 4.30
CA PRO A 144 7.13 18.49 5.43
C PRO A 144 6.72 17.78 6.72
N ASP A 145 7.04 18.40 7.86
CA ASP A 145 6.68 17.93 9.19
C ASP A 145 5.18 17.60 9.31
N ALA A 146 4.89 16.36 9.68
CA ALA A 146 3.54 15.88 10.01
C ALA A 146 3.48 15.43 11.47
N ASN A 147 2.32 15.64 12.10
CA ASN A 147 2.04 15.20 13.46
C ASN A 147 1.72 13.69 13.48
N ILE A 148 0.95 13.22 12.49
CA ILE A 148 0.46 11.85 12.40
C ILE A 148 0.75 11.28 11.01
N ALA A 149 1.10 10.00 10.93
CA ALA A 149 1.22 9.28 9.68
C ALA A 149 0.36 8.01 9.68
N ILE A 150 -0.52 7.91 8.69
CA ILE A 150 -1.42 6.77 8.51
C ILE A 150 -0.88 5.93 7.35
N VAL A 151 -0.54 4.66 7.59
CA VAL A 151 -0.03 3.76 6.54
C VAL A 151 -1.11 2.76 6.17
N VAL A 152 -1.73 2.99 5.01
CA VAL A 152 -2.96 2.30 4.61
C VAL A 152 -2.68 0.95 3.95
N SER A 153 -1.65 0.87 3.11
CA SER A 153 -1.26 -0.38 2.42
C SER A 153 0.21 -0.36 2.05
N GLY A 154 0.88 -1.51 2.20
CA GLY A 154 2.28 -1.64 1.84
C GLY A 154 2.79 -3.09 1.79
N ASN A 155 3.84 -3.28 1.01
CA ASN A 155 4.65 -4.44 0.75
C ASN A 155 5.59 -4.70 1.95
N SER A 156 6.39 -5.77 1.91
CA SER A 156 7.42 -6.08 2.92
C SER A 156 8.57 -5.06 2.99
N THR A 157 8.72 -4.18 1.99
CA THR A 157 9.69 -3.07 1.92
C THR A 157 9.22 -1.77 2.62
N ALA A 158 7.97 -1.74 3.11
CA ALA A 158 7.39 -0.56 3.75
C ALA A 158 8.17 -0.01 4.96
N ARG A 159 9.07 -0.77 5.62
CA ARG A 159 9.83 -0.26 6.76
C ARG A 159 10.88 0.77 6.36
N GLU A 160 11.52 0.63 5.20
CA GLU A 160 12.43 1.63 4.66
C GLU A 160 11.65 2.92 4.33
N HIS A 161 10.44 2.75 3.78
CA HIS A 161 9.52 3.86 3.51
C HIS A 161 9.02 4.53 4.79
N ILE A 162 8.65 3.77 5.83
CA ILE A 162 8.21 4.29 7.14
C ILE A 162 9.38 4.93 7.89
N GLN A 163 10.61 4.45 7.76
CA GLN A 163 11.78 5.05 8.39
C GLN A 163 12.22 6.34 7.68
N ARG A 164 12.05 6.42 6.35
CA ARG A 164 12.18 7.68 5.60
C ARG A 164 11.07 8.67 5.99
N LEU A 165 9.82 8.20 6.11
CA LEU A 165 8.72 8.96 6.73
C LEU A 165 8.99 9.30 8.21
N GLY A 166 9.79 8.51 8.92
CA GLY A 166 10.16 8.77 10.32
C GLY A 166 11.04 10.00 10.50
N ARG A 167 11.73 10.46 9.44
CA ARG A 167 12.41 11.77 9.42
C ARG A 167 11.45 12.94 9.22
N VAL A 168 10.26 12.64 8.70
CA VAL A 168 9.16 13.55 8.36
C VAL A 168 8.16 13.67 9.51
N ILE A 169 8.01 12.60 10.30
CA ILE A 169 7.16 12.56 11.47
C ILE A 169 7.97 13.07 12.66
N ARG A 170 7.76 14.33 13.03
CA ARG A 170 8.27 14.91 14.28
C ARG A 170 7.09 15.04 15.24
N PRO A 171 6.89 14.10 16.17
CA PRO A 171 5.76 14.17 17.09
C PRO A 171 5.85 15.44 17.94
N LYS A 172 4.84 16.30 17.86
CA LYS A 172 4.63 17.36 18.85
C LYS A 172 3.76 16.79 19.96
N LYS A 173 4.37 16.52 21.12
CA LYS A 173 3.74 16.23 22.43
C LYS A 173 2.71 15.10 22.56
N THR A 174 2.24 14.48 21.48
CA THR A 174 1.24 13.40 21.57
C THR A 174 1.46 12.36 20.46
N GLU A 175 1.63 11.12 20.89
CA GLU A 175 1.64 9.83 20.18
C GLU A 175 1.75 9.84 18.65
N ALA A 176 2.90 9.38 18.13
CA ALA A 176 3.02 8.96 16.74
C ALA A 176 2.27 7.62 16.54
N VAL A 177 0.97 7.68 16.25
CA VAL A 177 0.15 6.49 15.99
C VAL A 177 0.39 6.00 14.56
N LEU A 178 1.33 5.07 14.39
CA LEU A 178 1.45 4.27 13.17
C LEU A 178 0.32 3.23 13.14
N ASP A 179 -0.88 3.66 12.75
CA ASP A 179 -1.99 2.72 12.59
C ASP A 179 -1.82 1.93 11.29
N ARG A 180 -1.59 0.62 11.42
CA ARG A 180 -1.33 -0.29 10.31
C ARG A 180 -2.57 -1.12 10.05
N ARG A 181 -3.33 -0.75 9.04
CA ARG A 181 -4.53 -1.49 8.63
C ARG A 181 -4.16 -2.52 7.56
N VAL A 182 -4.52 -3.77 7.83
CA VAL A 182 -4.31 -4.93 6.94
C VAL A 182 -5.68 -5.53 6.66
N THR A 183 -5.94 -5.92 5.41
CA THR A 183 -7.12 -6.73 5.09
C THR A 183 -6.90 -8.15 5.60
N ARG A 184 -7.79 -8.63 6.49
CA ARG A 184 -7.68 -9.99 7.06
C ARG A 184 -7.97 -11.04 5.98
N TYR A 185 -7.35 -12.21 6.11
CA TYR A 185 -7.48 -13.37 5.20
C TYR A 185 -7.01 -13.17 3.75
N THR A 186 -6.21 -12.12 3.48
CA THR A 186 -5.65 -11.87 2.15
C THR A 186 -4.11 -11.93 2.14
N SER A 187 -3.51 -11.79 0.97
CA SER A 187 -2.04 -11.71 0.77
C SER A 187 -1.39 -10.57 1.56
N GLU A 188 -2.16 -9.56 1.98
CA GLU A 188 -1.68 -8.49 2.85
C GLU A 188 -1.32 -9.00 4.25
N VAL A 189 -2.00 -10.04 4.74
CA VAL A 189 -1.67 -10.67 6.03
C VAL A 189 -0.30 -11.31 5.98
N SER A 190 0.02 -12.02 4.89
CA SER A 190 1.33 -12.63 4.70
C SER A 190 2.44 -11.57 4.58
N ALA A 191 2.17 -10.47 3.86
CA ALA A 191 3.09 -9.34 3.78
C ALA A 191 3.30 -8.67 5.15
N ALA A 192 2.24 -8.55 5.97
CA ALA A 192 2.30 -8.01 7.32
C ALA A 192 3.00 -8.94 8.31
N ARG A 193 2.80 -10.26 8.22
CA ARG A 193 3.48 -11.27 9.05
C ARG A 193 4.99 -11.29 8.81
N LYS A 194 5.42 -11.32 7.53
CA LYS A 194 6.85 -11.21 7.15
C LYS A 194 7.49 -9.93 7.68
N ARG A 195 6.71 -8.84 7.77
CA ARG A 195 7.14 -7.55 8.34
C ARG A 195 7.36 -7.62 9.86
N ARG A 196 6.48 -8.32 10.60
CA ARG A 196 6.60 -8.50 12.06
C ARG A 196 7.78 -9.41 12.44
N GLN A 197 7.97 -10.53 11.75
CA GLN A 197 9.12 -11.40 12.01
C GLN A 197 10.46 -10.68 11.81
N LYS A 198 10.58 -9.83 10.77
CA LYS A 198 11.78 -8.99 10.56
C LYS A 198 11.93 -7.85 11.57
N SER A 199 10.85 -7.40 12.24
CA SER A 199 10.99 -6.41 13.31
C SER A 199 11.52 -7.01 14.60
N ASP A 200 11.00 -8.19 14.94
CA ASP A 200 11.31 -8.86 16.19
C ASP A 200 12.71 -9.47 16.17
N SER A 201 13.20 -9.88 14.99
CA SER A 201 14.58 -10.37 14.82
C SER A 201 15.65 -9.27 14.95
N LYS A 202 15.35 -8.02 14.57
CA LYS A 202 16.27 -6.89 14.71
C LYS A 202 16.27 -6.29 16.12
N ALA A 203 15.14 -6.32 16.82
CA ALA A 203 15.05 -5.86 18.20
C ALA A 203 15.73 -6.82 19.20
N LYS A 204 15.94 -8.09 18.82
CA LYS A 204 16.73 -9.06 19.59
C LYS A 204 18.23 -9.05 19.27
N ALA A 205 18.64 -8.32 18.24
CA ALA A 205 20.03 -8.26 17.76
C ALA A 205 20.68 -6.89 18.02
N ALA A 206 20.00 -6.02 18.77
CA ALA A 206 20.44 -4.71 19.24
C ALA A 206 20.26 -4.67 20.76
#